data_AF-M9SAU9-F1
#
_entry.id   AF-M9SAU9-F1
#
_cell.length_a   1.000
_cell.length_b   1.000
_cell.length_c   1.000
_cell.angle_alpha   90.00
_cell.angle_beta   90.00
_cell.angle_gamma   90.00
#
_symmetry.space_group_name_H-M   'P 1'
#
loop_
_entity.id
_entity.type
_entity.pdbx_description
1 polymer ?
#
loop_
_entity_poly.entity_id
_entity_poly.type
_entity_poly.pdbx_seq_one_letter_code
_entity_poly.pdbx_strand_id
1 'polypeptide(L)'
;MDFLRNLIDSFNVFLEKRREKRRIEQERRRIERERRLEEERRRQEQERFLYRLGNDFEDYIIEMFDPERFELIHRTPTNDDTNGRFVHSMVYPDLRFREIATGRKFWVEVKFRARTEDRGVITWCNDNQLRNYKKTMYESRNPVFIMIGLGGTVQNPEKIFCLNLDRINFTTLYYGTYVHNRVINRRIESFEELIAIDGMAETDNHFRH
;
A
#
# COMPACT_ATOMS: atom_id res chain seq x y z
N MET A 1 57.18 39.01 37.97
CA MET A 1 57.05 38.72 36.53
C MET A 1 56.43 37.34 36.27
N ASP A 2 56.71 36.32 37.07
CA ASP A 2 56.21 34.95 36.83
C ASP A 2 54.72 34.73 37.10
N PHE A 3 54.13 35.47 38.04
CA PHE A 3 52.70 35.35 38.37
C PHE A 3 51.78 35.82 37.23
N LEU A 4 52.17 36.91 36.53
CA LEU A 4 51.43 37.43 35.38
C LEU A 4 51.54 36.52 34.14
N ARG A 5 52.69 35.87 33.93
CA ARG A 5 52.87 34.87 32.85
C ARG A 5 52.00 33.64 33.09
N ASN A 6 52.01 33.07 34.30
CA ASN A 6 51.17 31.92 34.64
C ASN A 6 49.67 32.20 34.49
N LEU A 7 49.22 33.42 34.79
CA LEU A 7 47.81 33.82 34.62
C LEU A 7 47.40 33.91 33.14
N ILE A 8 48.28 34.45 32.30
CA ILE A 8 48.08 34.54 30.83
C ILE A 8 48.06 33.13 30.21
N ASP A 9 48.97 32.25 30.62
CA ASP A 9 49.04 30.89 30.10
C ASP A 9 47.81 30.06 30.52
N SER A 10 47.36 30.18 31.77
CA SER A 10 46.12 29.54 32.23
C SER A 10 44.88 30.04 31.48
N PHE A 11 44.83 31.34 31.14
CA PHE A 11 43.74 31.92 30.37
C PHE A 11 43.75 31.45 28.91
N ASN A 12 44.92 31.35 28.29
CA ASN A 12 45.08 30.82 26.94
C ASN A 12 44.65 29.35 26.84
N VAL A 13 45.05 28.50 27.80
CA VAL A 13 44.61 27.09 27.88
C VAL A 13 43.10 26.99 28.04
N PHE A 14 42.47 27.86 28.85
CA PHE A 14 41.02 27.90 29.00
C PHE A 14 40.31 28.30 27.68
N LEU A 15 40.83 29.31 26.97
CA LEU A 15 40.30 29.73 25.67
C LEU A 15 40.43 28.63 24.61
N GLU A 16 41.55 27.90 24.57
CA GLU A 16 41.76 26.76 23.67
C GLU A 16 40.79 25.63 23.95
N LYS A 17 40.62 25.22 25.22
CA LYS A 17 39.62 24.20 25.60
C LYS A 17 38.21 24.61 25.19
N ARG A 18 37.87 25.91 25.30
CA ARG A 18 36.56 26.43 24.89
C ARG A 18 36.37 26.42 23.37
N ARG A 19 37.42 26.72 22.59
CA ARG A 19 37.42 26.62 21.12
C ARG A 19 37.27 25.16 20.67
N GLU A 20 38.01 24.25 21.30
CA GLU A 20 37.95 22.82 21.00
C GLU A 20 36.57 22.22 21.30
N LYS A 21 36.01 22.53 22.47
CA LYS A 21 34.65 22.12 22.83
C LYS A 21 33.61 22.61 21.82
N ARG A 22 33.76 23.84 21.30
CA ARG A 22 32.88 24.38 20.24
C ARG A 22 33.04 23.64 18.91
N ARG A 23 34.28 23.29 18.51
CA ARG A 23 34.54 22.51 17.30
C ARG A 23 33.90 21.13 17.38
N ILE A 24 34.11 20.42 18.49
CA ILE A 24 33.50 19.11 18.74
C ILE A 24 31.98 19.19 18.69
N GLU A 25 31.38 20.21 19.31
CA GLU A 25 29.93 20.42 19.30
C GLU A 25 29.41 20.72 17.89
N GLN A 26 30.13 21.54 17.10
CA GLN A 26 29.77 21.82 15.71
C GLN A 26 29.85 20.57 14.85
N GLU A 27 30.89 19.76 15.01
CA GLU A 27 31.07 18.51 14.30
C GLU A 27 29.97 17.50 14.64
N ARG A 28 29.62 17.36 15.93
CA ARG A 28 28.49 16.52 16.38
C ARG A 28 27.18 16.93 15.73
N ARG A 29 26.88 18.24 15.69
CA ARG A 29 25.67 18.77 15.04
C ARG A 29 25.68 18.53 13.53
N ARG A 30 26.84 18.64 12.87
CA ARG A 30 26.99 18.34 11.44
C ARG A 30 26.67 16.87 11.16
N ILE A 31 27.30 15.96 11.90
CA ILE A 31 27.09 14.51 11.79
C ILE A 31 25.62 14.16 12.05
N GLU A 32 25.00 14.70 13.09
CA GLU A 32 23.59 14.45 13.39
C GLU A 32 22.67 14.95 12.27
N ARG A 33 22.94 16.14 11.72
CA ARG A 33 22.18 16.69 10.59
C ARG A 33 22.32 15.82 9.35
N GLU A 34 23.53 15.39 9.01
CA GLU A 34 23.79 14.51 7.86
C GLU A 34 23.06 13.18 8.02
N ARG A 35 23.07 12.59 9.23
CA ARG A 35 22.33 11.35 9.53
C ARG A 35 20.82 11.51 9.33
N ARG A 36 20.24 12.61 9.83
CA ARG A 36 18.81 12.91 9.64
C ARG A 36 18.44 13.08 8.17
N LEU A 37 19.26 13.80 7.40
CA LEU A 37 19.04 14.00 5.96
C LEU A 37 19.13 12.67 5.20
N GLU A 38 20.05 11.78 5.57
CA GLU A 38 20.16 10.46 4.97
C GLU A 38 18.95 9.57 5.32
N GLU A 39 18.52 9.56 6.59
CA GLU A 39 17.31 8.85 7.03
C GLU A 39 16.06 9.35 6.27
N GLU A 40 15.92 10.67 6.11
CA GLU A 40 14.83 11.28 5.34
C GLU A 40 14.89 10.89 3.85
N ARG A 41 16.08 10.95 3.23
CA ARG A 41 16.25 10.55 1.83
C ARG A 41 15.89 9.07 1.62
N ARG A 42 16.40 8.18 2.47
CA ARG A 42 16.09 6.73 2.41
C ARG A 42 14.60 6.48 2.56
N ARG A 43 13.94 7.18 3.49
CA ARG A 43 12.49 7.07 3.67
C ARG A 43 11.73 7.54 2.44
N GLN A 44 12.09 8.69 1.87
CA GLN A 44 11.47 9.20 0.64
C GLN A 44 11.66 8.25 -0.55
N GLU A 45 12.87 7.69 -0.71
CA GLU A 45 13.15 6.68 -1.73
C GLU A 45 12.32 5.41 -1.54
N GLN A 46 12.19 4.94 -0.30
CA GLN A 46 11.38 3.78 0.06
C GLN A 46 9.88 4.04 -0.18
N GLU A 47 9.36 5.19 0.22
CA GLU A 47 7.96 5.58 -0.03
C GLU A 47 7.67 5.65 -1.53
N ARG A 48 8.54 6.28 -2.33
CA ARG A 48 8.42 6.29 -3.79
C ARG A 48 8.47 4.90 -4.41
N PHE A 49 9.31 4.02 -3.88
CA PHE A 49 9.41 2.64 -4.37
C PHE A 49 8.13 1.85 -4.08
N LEU A 50 7.64 1.89 -2.83
CA LEU A 50 6.40 1.22 -2.45
C LEU A 50 5.19 1.75 -3.23
N TYR A 51 5.18 3.06 -3.47
CA TYR A 51 4.17 3.71 -4.29
C TYR A 51 4.13 3.15 -5.72
N ARG A 52 5.30 3.07 -6.39
CA ARG A 52 5.40 2.49 -7.73
C ARG A 52 4.98 1.02 -7.76
N LEU A 53 5.37 0.22 -6.76
CA LEU A 53 4.93 -1.17 -6.67
C LEU A 53 3.39 -1.31 -6.60
N GLY A 54 2.71 -0.39 -5.92
CA GLY A 54 1.25 -0.34 -5.92
C GLY A 54 0.68 -0.15 -7.32
N ASN A 55 1.14 0.89 -8.02
CA ASN A 55 0.68 1.21 -9.38
C ASN A 55 1.00 0.08 -10.37
N ASP A 56 2.19 -0.52 -10.28
CA ASP A 56 2.61 -1.64 -11.13
C ASP A 56 1.68 -2.86 -10.93
N PHE A 57 1.22 -3.09 -9.69
CA PHE A 57 0.26 -4.17 -9.42
C PHE A 57 -1.16 -3.82 -9.88
N GLU A 58 -1.57 -2.55 -9.81
CA GLU A 58 -2.82 -2.10 -10.44
C GLU A 58 -2.81 -2.35 -11.94
N ASP A 59 -1.71 -2.03 -12.63
CA ASP A 59 -1.55 -2.29 -14.07
C ASP A 59 -1.67 -3.79 -14.37
N TYR A 60 -0.99 -4.63 -13.58
CA TYR A 60 -1.11 -6.07 -13.68
C TYR A 60 -2.57 -6.56 -13.53
N ILE A 61 -3.32 -6.04 -12.55
CA ILE A 61 -4.73 -6.39 -12.37
C ILE A 61 -5.57 -5.90 -13.55
N ILE A 62 -5.32 -4.71 -14.10
CA ILE A 62 -6.01 -4.21 -15.30
C ILE A 62 -5.80 -5.17 -16.48
N GLU A 63 -4.58 -5.66 -16.69
CA GLU A 63 -4.26 -6.62 -17.76
C GLU A 63 -4.97 -7.97 -17.62
N MET A 64 -5.42 -8.34 -16.41
CA MET A 64 -6.25 -9.54 -16.23
C MET A 64 -7.65 -9.39 -16.82
N PHE A 65 -8.14 -8.17 -17.06
CA PHE A 65 -9.45 -7.92 -17.66
C PHE A 65 -9.29 -7.67 -19.16
N ASP A 66 -9.90 -8.53 -19.98
CA ASP A 66 -9.83 -8.42 -21.44
C ASP A 66 -10.53 -7.11 -21.92
N PRO A 67 -9.85 -6.21 -22.64
CA PRO A 67 -10.45 -4.95 -23.11
C PRO A 67 -11.60 -5.15 -24.12
N GLU A 68 -11.71 -6.32 -24.77
CA GLU A 68 -12.88 -6.65 -25.61
C GLU A 68 -14.13 -7.00 -24.78
N ARG A 69 -13.95 -7.33 -23.50
CA ARG A 69 -15.01 -7.73 -22.57
C ARG A 69 -15.30 -6.70 -21.51
N PHE A 70 -14.29 -5.94 -21.09
CA PHE A 70 -14.39 -4.98 -20.00
C PHE A 70 -13.87 -3.61 -20.41
N GLU A 71 -14.65 -2.60 -20.07
CA GLU A 71 -14.25 -1.20 -20.16
C GLU A 71 -13.77 -0.72 -18.78
N LEU A 72 -12.53 -0.21 -18.70
CA LEU A 72 -12.03 0.49 -17.52
C LEU A 72 -12.65 1.90 -17.49
N ILE A 73 -13.59 2.12 -16.57
CA ILE A 73 -14.35 3.38 -16.45
C ILE A 73 -13.82 4.31 -15.35
N HIS A 74 -12.99 3.80 -14.44
CA HIS A 74 -12.30 4.60 -13.44
C HIS A 74 -10.97 3.96 -13.06
N ARG A 75 -9.96 4.81 -12.87
CA ARG A 75 -8.73 4.52 -12.14
C ARG A 75 -8.47 5.67 -11.18
N THR A 76 -8.10 5.36 -9.95
CA THR A 76 -7.70 6.37 -8.97
C THR A 76 -6.45 7.11 -9.47
N PRO A 77 -6.45 8.45 -9.51
CA PRO A 77 -5.28 9.19 -9.96
C PRO A 77 -4.07 8.96 -9.06
N THR A 78 -2.90 8.90 -9.67
CA THR A 78 -1.64 8.82 -8.94
C THR A 78 -1.25 10.18 -8.34
N ASN A 79 -0.36 10.18 -7.34
CA ASN A 79 0.24 11.40 -6.82
C ASN A 79 0.96 12.21 -7.91
N ASP A 80 1.54 11.52 -8.89
CA ASP A 80 2.22 12.15 -10.03
C ASP A 80 1.18 12.82 -10.96
N ASP A 81 0.01 12.21 -11.18
CA ASP A 81 -1.08 12.79 -11.97
C ASP A 81 -1.63 14.10 -11.36
N THR A 82 -1.61 14.22 -10.03
CA THR A 82 -2.24 15.33 -9.32
C THR A 82 -1.25 16.35 -8.76
N ASN A 83 0.05 16.17 -8.97
CA ASN A 83 1.12 16.94 -8.32
C ASN A 83 0.93 16.98 -6.78
N GLY A 84 0.57 15.83 -6.19
CA GLY A 84 0.35 15.67 -4.75
C GLY A 84 -0.93 16.31 -4.22
N ARG A 85 -1.82 16.82 -5.08
CA ARG A 85 -3.14 17.31 -4.64
C ARG A 85 -4.07 16.15 -4.38
N PHE A 86 -4.79 16.23 -3.26
CA PHE A 86 -5.89 15.31 -3.00
C PHE A 86 -7.04 15.55 -4.00
N VAL A 87 -7.44 14.51 -4.69
CA VAL A 87 -8.64 14.49 -5.55
C VAL A 87 -9.68 13.62 -4.87
N HIS A 88 -10.92 14.11 -4.78
CA HIS A 88 -11.98 13.41 -4.06
C HIS A 88 -12.17 11.95 -4.50
N SER A 89 -11.93 11.63 -5.78
CA SER A 89 -12.03 10.26 -6.28
C SER A 89 -11.03 9.28 -5.66
N MET A 90 -9.95 9.76 -5.02
CA MET A 90 -8.98 8.93 -4.29
C MET A 90 -9.57 8.23 -3.04
N VAL A 91 -10.83 8.52 -2.68
CA VAL A 91 -11.54 7.79 -1.61
C VAL A 91 -12.30 6.56 -2.13
N TYR A 92 -12.46 6.44 -3.45
CA TYR A 92 -13.09 5.29 -4.08
C TYR A 92 -12.10 4.13 -4.17
N PRO A 93 -12.59 2.89 -4.43
CA PRO A 93 -11.69 1.79 -4.76
C PRO A 93 -10.83 2.11 -5.97
N ASP A 94 -9.65 1.49 -6.03
CA ASP A 94 -8.59 1.79 -7.00
C ASP A 94 -9.09 1.80 -8.46
N LEU A 95 -9.94 0.83 -8.85
CA LEU A 95 -10.43 0.65 -10.22
C LEU A 95 -11.95 0.50 -10.28
N ARG A 96 -12.53 0.81 -11.44
CA ARG A 96 -13.93 0.48 -11.78
C ARG A 96 -14.04 0.00 -13.22
N PHE A 97 -14.77 -1.08 -13.41
CA PHE A 97 -15.01 -1.69 -14.70
C PHE A 97 -16.49 -1.72 -15.06
N ARG A 98 -16.76 -1.82 -16.37
CA ARG A 98 -18.06 -2.21 -16.93
C ARG A 98 -17.85 -3.42 -17.83
N GLU A 99 -18.57 -4.50 -17.58
CA GLU A 99 -18.66 -5.62 -18.53
C GLU A 99 -19.50 -5.17 -19.73
N ILE A 100 -18.94 -5.27 -20.93
CA ILE A 100 -19.51 -4.72 -22.16
C ILE A 100 -20.80 -5.45 -22.53
N ALA A 101 -20.81 -6.78 -22.44
CA ALA A 101 -21.94 -7.61 -22.85
C ALA A 101 -23.21 -7.37 -22.01
N THR A 102 -23.06 -7.17 -20.70
CA THR A 102 -24.19 -7.06 -19.76
C THR A 102 -24.44 -5.63 -19.28
N GLY A 103 -23.46 -4.73 -19.45
CA GLY A 103 -23.47 -3.39 -18.88
C GLY A 103 -23.26 -3.34 -17.35
N ARG A 104 -23.01 -4.48 -16.70
CA ARG A 104 -22.79 -4.56 -15.25
C ARG A 104 -21.52 -3.81 -14.87
N LYS A 105 -21.60 -3.06 -13.78
CA LYS A 105 -20.49 -2.25 -13.26
C LYS A 105 -20.06 -2.77 -11.90
N PHE A 106 -18.76 -2.70 -11.65
CA PHE A 106 -18.18 -3.12 -10.38
C PHE A 106 -16.88 -2.36 -10.11
N TRP A 107 -16.51 -2.31 -8.85
CA TRP A 107 -15.27 -1.71 -8.37
C TRP A 107 -14.28 -2.80 -7.99
N VAL A 108 -12.99 -2.49 -8.09
CA VAL A 108 -11.91 -3.36 -7.65
C VAL A 108 -10.94 -2.54 -6.81
N GLU A 109 -10.78 -2.92 -5.55
CA GLU A 109 -9.67 -2.48 -4.70
C GLU A 109 -8.48 -3.41 -4.93
N VAL A 110 -7.29 -2.87 -5.14
CA VAL A 110 -6.10 -3.63 -5.49
C VAL A 110 -5.07 -3.55 -4.38
N LYS A 111 -4.58 -4.70 -3.90
CA LYS A 111 -3.55 -4.74 -2.84
C LYS A 111 -2.51 -5.82 -3.08
N PHE A 112 -1.24 -5.42 -3.15
CA PHE A 112 -0.12 -6.35 -3.16
C PHE A 112 0.48 -6.52 -1.77
N ARG A 113 0.88 -7.75 -1.43
CA ARG A 113 1.66 -8.08 -0.23
C ARG A 113 2.77 -9.06 -0.61
N ALA A 114 4.03 -8.65 -0.43
CA ALA A 114 5.17 -9.54 -0.66
C ALA A 114 5.18 -10.76 0.29
N ARG A 115 4.61 -10.60 1.49
CA ARG A 115 4.44 -11.65 2.50
C ARG A 115 3.23 -11.34 3.38
N THR A 116 2.72 -12.35 4.06
CA THR A 116 1.73 -12.16 5.12
C THR A 116 2.39 -11.67 6.41
N GLU A 117 1.57 -11.15 7.30
CA GLU A 117 1.88 -11.02 8.72
C GLU A 117 1.90 -12.43 9.38
N ASP A 118 2.05 -12.45 10.71
CA ASP A 118 2.07 -13.68 11.49
C ASP A 118 0.85 -14.56 11.18
N ARG A 119 1.10 -15.87 11.02
CA ARG A 119 0.06 -16.89 10.81
C ARG A 119 -0.83 -16.66 9.58
N GLY A 120 -0.31 -16.02 8.53
CA GLY A 120 -1.05 -15.84 7.28
C GLY A 120 -2.06 -14.70 7.34
N VAL A 121 -1.88 -13.75 8.25
CA VAL A 121 -2.75 -12.58 8.38
C VAL A 121 -2.41 -11.52 7.32
N ILE A 122 -3.44 -10.85 6.79
CA ILE A 122 -3.30 -9.73 5.86
C ILE A 122 -4.17 -8.57 6.32
N THR A 123 -3.55 -7.49 6.79
CA THR A 123 -4.24 -6.19 6.88
C THR A 123 -4.29 -5.57 5.49
N TRP A 124 -5.50 -5.46 4.92
CA TRP A 124 -5.68 -5.05 3.52
C TRP A 124 -6.00 -3.55 3.38
N CYS A 125 -6.69 -2.97 4.36
CA CYS A 125 -7.00 -1.54 4.40
C CYS A 125 -7.08 -1.02 5.85
N ASN A 126 -7.33 0.27 6.02
CA ASN A 126 -7.68 0.87 7.31
C ASN A 126 -9.20 1.10 7.45
N ASP A 127 -9.67 1.46 8.65
CA ASP A 127 -11.10 1.61 8.92
C ASP A 127 -11.77 2.71 8.09
N ASN A 128 -11.04 3.79 7.76
CA ASN A 128 -11.57 4.87 6.93
C ASN A 128 -11.80 4.37 5.50
N GLN A 129 -10.84 3.64 4.95
CA GLN A 129 -10.95 3.00 3.64
C GLN A 129 -12.13 2.02 3.61
N LEU A 130 -12.23 1.12 4.60
CA LEU A 130 -13.33 0.17 4.70
C LEU A 130 -14.70 0.88 4.69
N ARG A 131 -14.86 1.95 5.47
CA ARG A 131 -16.10 2.74 5.48
C ARG A 131 -16.37 3.41 4.14
N ASN A 132 -15.35 3.98 3.49
CA ASN A 132 -15.49 4.60 2.18
C ASN A 132 -15.90 3.58 1.11
N TYR A 133 -15.29 2.40 1.09
CA TYR A 133 -15.60 1.37 0.10
C TYR A 133 -17.01 0.81 0.29
N LYS A 134 -17.45 0.60 1.53
CA LYS A 134 -18.84 0.23 1.84
C LYS A 134 -19.83 1.32 1.41
N LYS A 135 -19.49 2.59 1.66
CA LYS A 135 -20.29 3.72 1.19
C LYS A 135 -20.39 3.73 -0.34
N THR A 136 -19.26 3.58 -1.05
CA THR A 136 -19.22 3.47 -2.51
C THR A 136 -20.09 2.33 -3.04
N MET A 137 -20.00 1.15 -2.42
CA MET A 137 -20.82 -0.01 -2.76
C MET A 137 -22.32 0.30 -2.63
N TYR A 138 -22.72 0.89 -1.51
CA TYR A 138 -24.11 1.25 -1.22
C TYR A 138 -24.65 2.34 -2.16
N GLU A 139 -23.91 3.43 -2.35
CA GLU A 139 -24.34 4.58 -3.15
C GLU A 139 -24.37 4.25 -4.64
N SER A 140 -23.38 3.52 -5.14
CA SER A 140 -23.31 3.14 -6.57
C SER A 140 -24.18 1.93 -6.92
N ARG A 141 -24.63 1.16 -5.92
CA ARG A 141 -25.28 -0.15 -6.11
C ARG A 141 -24.45 -1.09 -6.98
N ASN A 142 -23.12 -0.97 -6.92
CA ASN A 142 -22.18 -1.80 -7.64
C ASN A 142 -21.31 -2.52 -6.63
N PRO A 143 -21.05 -3.83 -6.80
CA PRO A 143 -20.21 -4.57 -5.88
C PRO A 143 -18.77 -4.04 -5.92
N VAL A 144 -18.08 -4.22 -4.80
CA VAL A 144 -16.65 -3.92 -4.67
C VAL A 144 -15.94 -5.24 -4.44
N PHE A 145 -15.03 -5.60 -5.33
CA PHE A 145 -14.14 -6.74 -5.16
C PHE A 145 -12.79 -6.27 -4.65
N ILE A 146 -12.09 -7.12 -3.91
CA ILE A 146 -10.75 -6.88 -3.40
C ILE A 146 -9.83 -7.89 -4.05
N MET A 147 -8.94 -7.43 -4.92
CA MET A 147 -7.91 -8.23 -5.57
C MET A 147 -6.61 -8.15 -4.78
N ILE A 148 -6.19 -9.27 -4.21
CA ILE A 148 -4.97 -9.36 -3.38
C ILE A 148 -3.93 -10.22 -4.05
N GLY A 149 -2.80 -9.61 -4.44
CA GLY A 149 -1.59 -10.33 -4.84
C GLY A 149 -0.75 -10.67 -3.62
N LEU A 150 -0.32 -11.93 -3.51
CA LEU A 150 0.50 -12.43 -2.40
C LEU A 150 1.73 -13.18 -2.90
N GLY A 151 2.90 -12.81 -2.37
CA GLY A 151 4.19 -13.43 -2.73
C GLY A 151 4.69 -13.02 -4.12
N GLY A 152 5.87 -13.51 -4.51
CA GLY A 152 6.46 -13.20 -5.82
C GLY A 152 6.73 -11.70 -6.05
N THR A 153 6.47 -11.23 -7.27
CA THR A 153 6.61 -9.82 -7.66
C THR A 153 5.26 -9.25 -8.10
N VAL A 154 5.15 -7.93 -8.19
CA VAL A 154 3.92 -7.26 -8.62
C VAL A 154 3.46 -7.68 -10.02
N GLN A 155 4.39 -8.01 -10.93
CA GLN A 155 4.07 -8.51 -12.28
C GLN A 155 3.91 -10.03 -12.36
N ASN A 156 4.27 -10.75 -11.31
CA ASN A 156 4.16 -12.20 -11.25
C ASN A 156 3.93 -12.63 -9.78
N PRO A 157 2.76 -12.31 -9.22
CA PRO A 157 2.43 -12.72 -7.85
C PRO A 157 2.31 -14.24 -7.79
N GLU A 158 2.72 -14.84 -6.67
CA GLU A 158 2.59 -16.30 -6.50
C GLU A 158 1.12 -16.74 -6.45
N LYS A 159 0.28 -15.90 -5.82
CA LYS A 159 -1.14 -16.14 -5.61
C LYS A 159 -1.89 -14.82 -5.77
N ILE A 160 -3.10 -14.94 -6.32
CA ILE A 160 -4.07 -13.84 -6.40
C ILE A 160 -5.34 -14.33 -5.73
N PHE A 161 -5.97 -13.48 -4.93
CA PHE A 161 -7.25 -13.72 -4.30
C PHE A 161 -8.24 -12.64 -4.71
N CYS A 162 -9.50 -13.02 -4.92
CA CYS A 162 -10.60 -12.10 -5.24
C CYS A 162 -11.72 -12.28 -4.23
N LEU A 163 -11.93 -11.29 -3.36
CA LEU A 163 -12.98 -11.35 -2.36
C LEU A 163 -14.06 -10.31 -2.61
N ASN A 164 -15.31 -10.62 -2.28
CA ASN A 164 -16.40 -9.66 -2.33
C ASN A 164 -16.51 -8.87 -1.02
N LEU A 165 -16.46 -7.53 -1.09
CA LEU A 165 -16.56 -6.66 0.08
C LEU A 165 -17.88 -6.86 0.84
N ASP A 166 -18.96 -7.26 0.16
CA ASP A 166 -20.26 -7.51 0.82
C ASP A 166 -20.16 -8.59 1.92
N ARG A 167 -19.19 -9.50 1.80
CA ARG A 167 -18.92 -10.57 2.78
C ARG A 167 -17.84 -10.19 3.80
N ILE A 168 -17.19 -9.04 3.66
CA ILE A 168 -16.05 -8.62 4.49
C ILE A 168 -16.41 -7.40 5.32
N ASN A 169 -16.34 -7.57 6.64
CA ASN A 169 -16.67 -6.51 7.61
C ASN A 169 -15.47 -6.01 8.41
N PHE A 170 -14.26 -6.45 8.08
CA PHE A 170 -13.05 -6.20 8.84
C PHE A 170 -11.87 -5.83 7.94
N THR A 171 -10.92 -5.10 8.49
CA THR A 171 -9.70 -4.61 7.82
C THR A 171 -8.59 -5.66 7.72
N THR A 172 -8.76 -6.79 8.41
CA THR A 172 -7.75 -7.83 8.55
C THR A 172 -8.30 -9.20 8.15
N LEU A 173 -7.74 -9.81 7.11
CA LEU A 173 -8.09 -11.15 6.65
C LEU A 173 -7.22 -12.18 7.35
N TYR A 174 -7.84 -13.29 7.78
CA TYR A 174 -7.12 -14.45 8.31
C TYR A 174 -7.03 -15.51 7.23
N TYR A 175 -5.99 -16.36 7.25
CA TYR A 175 -5.78 -17.35 6.18
C TYR A 175 -7.04 -18.14 5.77
N GLY A 176 -7.79 -18.64 6.75
CA GLY A 176 -9.03 -19.39 6.50
C GLY A 176 -10.16 -18.56 5.85
N THR A 177 -10.13 -17.23 5.94
CA THR A 177 -11.17 -16.35 5.36
C THR A 177 -10.95 -16.05 3.89
N TYR A 178 -9.74 -16.26 3.35
CA TYR A 178 -9.42 -15.89 1.95
C TYR A 178 -8.84 -17.02 1.11
N VAL A 179 -8.37 -18.12 1.72
CA VAL A 179 -7.67 -19.19 1.00
C VAL A 179 -8.48 -19.81 -0.13
N HIS A 180 -9.81 -19.88 0.02
CA HIS A 180 -10.72 -20.46 -0.98
C HIS A 180 -11.03 -19.50 -2.14
N ASN A 181 -10.71 -18.21 -2.01
CA ASN A 181 -11.02 -17.19 -3.00
C ASN A 181 -9.88 -17.00 -4.02
N ARG A 182 -9.12 -18.06 -4.29
CA ARG A 182 -7.96 -17.99 -5.17
C ARG A 182 -8.41 -17.84 -6.62
N VAL A 183 -7.87 -16.83 -7.30
CA VAL A 183 -8.00 -16.70 -8.75
C VAL A 183 -7.05 -17.71 -9.40
N ILE A 184 -7.60 -18.64 -10.18
CA ILE A 184 -6.84 -19.71 -10.83
C ILE A 184 -6.43 -19.29 -12.25
N ASN A 185 -7.29 -18.55 -12.93
CA ASN A 185 -7.04 -18.07 -14.29
C ASN A 185 -6.25 -16.75 -14.26
N ARG A 186 -5.36 -16.58 -15.22
CA ARG A 186 -4.64 -15.29 -15.39
C ARG A 186 -5.51 -14.20 -16.01
N ARG A 187 -6.67 -14.55 -16.54
CA ARG A 187 -7.67 -13.64 -17.09
C ARG A 187 -8.99 -13.81 -16.37
N ILE A 188 -9.71 -12.71 -16.22
CA ILE A 188 -11.10 -12.68 -15.79
C ILE A 188 -11.95 -12.59 -17.05
N GLU A 189 -12.83 -13.57 -17.24
CA GLU A 189 -13.62 -13.74 -18.46
C GLU A 189 -15.03 -13.14 -18.36
N SER A 190 -15.57 -13.02 -17.14
CA SER A 190 -16.88 -12.41 -16.90
C SER A 190 -17.04 -11.86 -15.48
N PHE A 191 -18.06 -11.02 -15.30
CA PHE A 191 -18.48 -10.60 -13.96
C PHE A 191 -18.93 -11.79 -13.11
N GLU A 192 -19.60 -12.79 -13.70
CA GLU A 192 -20.05 -13.99 -12.99
C GLU A 192 -18.89 -14.82 -12.46
N GLU A 193 -17.73 -14.83 -13.13
CA GLU A 193 -16.52 -15.49 -12.62
C GLU A 193 -16.07 -14.87 -11.29
N LEU A 194 -16.09 -13.54 -11.17
CA LEU A 194 -15.75 -12.84 -9.92
C LEU A 194 -16.68 -13.23 -8.77
N ILE A 195 -17.97 -13.38 -9.05
CA ILE A 195 -18.95 -13.84 -8.05
C ILE A 195 -18.72 -15.32 -7.71
N ALA A 196 -18.39 -16.15 -8.69
CA ALA A 196 -18.15 -17.58 -8.48
C ALA A 196 -16.91 -17.82 -7.60
N ILE A 197 -15.82 -17.09 -7.81
CA ILE A 197 -14.59 -17.17 -7.00
C ILE A 197 -14.88 -16.86 -5.52
N ASP A 198 -15.81 -15.94 -5.25
CA ASP A 198 -16.29 -15.63 -3.91
C ASP A 198 -17.20 -16.74 -3.34
N GLY A 199 -18.09 -17.29 -4.16
CA GLY A 199 -19.09 -18.30 -3.79
C GLY A 199 -18.56 -19.72 -3.52
N MET A 200 -17.35 -20.08 -4.01
CA MET A 200 -16.75 -21.41 -3.76
C MET A 200 -16.43 -21.69 -2.28
N ALA A 201 -16.45 -20.68 -1.40
CA ALA A 201 -16.26 -20.86 0.03
C ALA A 201 -17.48 -21.51 0.74
N GLU A 202 -18.67 -21.51 0.14
CA GLU A 202 -19.89 -22.08 0.74
C GLU A 202 -19.98 -23.61 0.60
N THR A 203 -19.45 -24.19 -0.48
CA THR A 203 -19.56 -25.64 -0.73
C THR A 203 -18.64 -26.47 0.17
N ASP A 204 -17.54 -25.89 0.65
CA ASP A 204 -16.58 -26.60 1.51
C ASP A 204 -16.99 -26.62 2.99
N ASN A 205 -17.91 -25.74 3.42
CA ASN A 205 -18.36 -25.65 4.82
C ASN A 205 -19.51 -26.63 5.16
N HIS A 206 -20.08 -27.33 4.18
CA HIS A 206 -21.12 -28.35 4.43
C HIS A 206 -20.55 -29.75 4.77
N PHE A 207 -19.24 -29.93 4.77
CA PHE A 207 -18.57 -31.22 5.03
C PHE A 207 -17.78 -31.29 6.35
N ARG A 208 -18.16 -30.49 7.36
CA ARG A 208 -17.61 -30.61 8.71
C ARG A 208 -18.72 -30.65 9.76
N HIS A 209 -19.31 -31.83 9.94
CA HIS A 209 -19.94 -32.27 11.18
C HIS A 209 -19.18 -33.49 11.71
#